data_AF-A0A3N4MG42-F1
#
_entry.id   AF-A0A3N4MG42-F1
#
_cell.length_a   1.000
_cell.length_b   1.000
_cell.length_c   1.000
_cell.angle_alpha   90.00
_cell.angle_beta   90.00
_cell.angle_gamma   90.00
#
_symmetry.space_group_name_H-M   'P 1'
#
loop_
_entity.id
_entity.type
_entity.pdbx_description
1 polymer ?
#
loop_
_entity_poly.entity_id
_entity_poly.type
_entity_poly.pdbx_seq_one_letter_code
_entity_poly.pdbx_strand_id
1 'polypeptide(L)' 'MEKRILGIVFSLMGAIGLIMAAVTFVNGAGGTRNIKMIVIYAILGAIFFFAGMGLIRNTKDKPS' A
#
# COMPACT_ATOMS: atom_id res chain seq x y z
N MET A 1 12.64 -17.60 -2.79
CA MET A 1 13.00 -16.29 -3.37
C MET A 1 11.79 -15.60 -4.02
N GLU A 2 11.06 -16.24 -4.95
CA GLU A 2 9.95 -15.60 -5.70
C GLU A 2 8.85 -14.97 -4.83
N LYS A 3 8.40 -15.68 -3.78
CA LYS A 3 7.33 -15.20 -2.88
C LYS A 3 7.73 -13.96 -2.07
N ARG A 4 9.04 -13.75 -1.83
CA ARG A 4 9.58 -12.59 -1.11
C ARG A 4 9.63 -11.36 -2.02
N ILE A 5 9.94 -11.55 -3.31
CA ILE A 5 9.92 -10.48 -4.33
C ILE A 5 8.50 -9.95 -4.52
N LEU A 6 7.50 -10.83 -4.62
CA LEU A 6 6.10 -10.42 -4.68
C LEU A 6 5.70 -9.57 -3.47
N GLY A 7 6.09 -9.98 -2.26
CA GLY A 7 5.83 -9.21 -1.05
C GLY A 7 6.49 -7.81 -1.07
N ILE A 8 7.73 -7.71 -1.55
CA ILE A 8 8.45 -6.44 -1.69
C ILE A 8 7.76 -5.53 -2.71
N VAL A 9 7.36 -6.06 -3.86
CA VAL A 9 6.65 -5.29 -4.91
C VAL A 9 5.31 -4.79 -4.40
N PHE A 10 4.52 -5.65 -3.74
CA PHE A 10 3.23 -5.26 -3.17
C PHE A 10 3.37 -4.21 -2.07
N SER A 11 4.41 -4.32 -1.22
CA SER A 11 4.69 -3.34 -0.17
C SER A 11 5.09 -1.98 -0.74
N LEU A 12 6.00 -1.96 -1.72
CA LEU A 12 6.37 -0.73 -2.44
C LEU A 12 5.16 -0.07 -3.12
N MET A 13 4.32 -0.87 -3.78
CA MET A 13 3.12 -0.36 -4.43
C MET A 13 2.09 0.18 -3.43
N GLY A 14 1.92 -0.49 -2.28
CA GLY A 14 1.09 0.00 -1.18
C GLY A 14 1.59 1.33 -0.60
N ALA A 15 2.91 1.48 -0.43
CA ALA A 15 3.53 2.72 0.02
C ALA A 15 3.28 3.88 -0.96
N ILE A 16 3.41 3.63 -2.27
CA ILE A 16 3.07 4.61 -3.31
C ILE A 16 1.59 5.00 -3.22
N GLY A 17 0.69 4.04 -3.02
CA GLY A 17 -0.75 4.31 -2.84
C GLY A 17 -1.06 5.20 -1.64
N LEU A 18 -0.36 4.99 -0.52
CA LEU A 18 -0.48 5.83 0.68
C LEU A 18 0.06 7.25 0.44
N ILE A 19 1.18 7.38 -0.27
CA ILE A 19 1.74 8.69 -0.66
C ILE A 19 0.75 9.45 -1.54
N MET A 20 0.13 8.78 -2.52
CA MET A 20 -0.89 9.40 -3.38
C MET A 20 -2.11 9.88 -2.59
N ALA A 21 -2.53 9.13 -1.56
CA ALA A 21 -3.58 9.57 -0.64
C ALA A 21 -3.19 10.86 0.10
N ALA A 22 -1.95 10.94 0.61
CA ALA A 22 -1.42 12.12 1.29
C ALA A 22 -1.30 13.34 0.34
N VAL A 23 -0.82 13.13 -0.89
CA VAL A 23 -0.74 14.17 -1.91
C VAL A 23 -2.13 14.68 -2.28
N THR A 24 -3.11 13.78 -2.42
CA THR A 24 -4.51 14.17 -2.70
C THR A 24 -5.12 14.93 -1.52
N PHE A 25 -4.77 14.56 -0.29
CA PHE A 25 -5.19 15.28 0.92
C PHE A 25 -4.64 16.71 0.98
N VAL A 26 -3.35 16.89 0.68
CA VAL A 26 -2.70 18.22 0.70
C VAL A 26 -3.18 19.10 -0.45
N ASN A 27 -3.39 18.55 -1.64
CA ASN A 27 -3.82 19.32 -2.81
C ASN A 27 -5.36 19.44 -2.94
N GLY A 28 -6.11 18.79 -2.06
CA GLY A 28 -7.56 18.71 -2.14
C GLY A 28 -8.25 19.95 -1.60
N ALA A 29 -8.87 20.74 -2.48
CA ALA A 29 -9.78 21.81 -2.08
C ALA A 29 -11.11 21.24 -1.54
N GLY A 30 -11.16 20.90 -0.25
CA GLY A 30 -12.34 20.86 0.65
C GLY A 30 -13.64 20.13 0.25
N GLY A 31 -13.76 19.54 -0.94
CA GLY A 31 -15.01 18.96 -1.44
C GLY A 31 -15.24 17.52 -0.97
N THR A 32 -16.51 17.14 -0.78
CA THR A 32 -16.92 15.79 -0.34
C THR A 32 -16.36 14.65 -1.22
N ARG A 33 -16.17 14.90 -2.53
CA ARG A 33 -15.54 13.95 -3.46
C ARG A 33 -14.06 13.71 -3.13
N ASN A 34 -13.36 14.73 -2.65
CA ASN A 34 -11.95 14.66 -2.31
C ASN A 34 -11.74 13.77 -1.08
N ILE A 35 -12.56 13.96 -0.04
CA ILE A 35 -12.56 13.13 1.19
C ILE A 35 -12.78 11.65 0.85
N LYS A 36 -13.76 11.32 0.00
CA LYS A 36 -14.00 9.94 -0.42
C LYS A 36 -12.78 9.33 -1.14
N MET A 37 -12.13 10.08 -2.04
CA MET A 37 -10.94 9.60 -2.74
C MET A 37 -9.76 9.35 -1.79
N ILE A 38 -9.51 10.26 -0.87
CA ILE A 38 -8.43 10.13 0.13
C ILE A 38 -8.64 8.87 0.97
N VAL A 39 -9.86 8.64 1.47
CA VAL A 39 -10.20 7.45 2.26
C VAL A 39 -10.00 6.17 1.46
N ILE A 40 -10.42 6.14 0.19
CA ILE A 40 -10.23 4.97 -0.68
C ILE A 40 -8.75 4.69 -0.89
N TYR A 41 -7.95 5.70 -1.26
CA TYR A 41 -6.52 5.51 -1.49
C TYR A 41 -5.75 5.14 -0.22
N ALA A 42 -6.14 5.71 0.93
CA ALA A 42 -5.56 5.37 2.22
C ALA A 42 -5.84 3.91 2.61
N ILE A 43 -7.09 3.47 2.49
CA ILE A 43 -7.47 2.08 2.82
C ILE A 43 -6.83 1.10 1.84
N LEU A 44 -6.89 1.37 0.53
CA LEU A 44 -6.32 0.51 -0.49
C LEU A 44 -4.79 0.39 -0.34
N GLY A 45 -4.11 1.51 -0.13
CA GLY A 45 -2.67 1.56 0.11
C GLY A 45 -2.28 0.80 1.38
N ALA A 46 -3.03 0.98 2.47
CA ALA A 46 -2.81 0.25 3.71
C ALA A 46 -2.98 -1.27 3.52
N ILE A 47 -4.05 -1.71 2.87
CA ILE A 47 -4.30 -3.14 2.59
C ILE A 47 -3.16 -3.73 1.77
N PHE A 48 -2.73 -3.06 0.69
CA PHE A 48 -1.63 -3.53 -0.15
C PHE A 48 -0.30 -3.57 0.62
N PHE A 49 -0.04 -2.58 1.47
CA PHE A 49 1.16 -2.50 2.29
C PHE A 49 1.21 -3.63 3.32
N PHE A 50 0.12 -3.84 4.07
CA PHE A 50 0.04 -4.92 5.07
C PHE A 50 0.05 -6.30 4.41
N ALA A 51 -0.61 -6.49 3.27
CA ALA A 51 -0.56 -7.73 2.51
C ALA A 51 0.86 -8.03 2.00
N GLY A 52 1.56 -7.02 1.46
CA GLY A 52 2.95 -7.12 1.03
C GLY A 52 3.89 -7.51 2.16
N MET A 53 3.83 -6.80 3.29
CA MET A 53 4.59 -7.15 4.50
C MET A 53 4.25 -8.54 5.03
N GLY A 54 2.98 -8.94 5.01
CA GLY A 54 2.52 -10.26 5.41
C GLY A 54 3.10 -11.38 4.55
N LEU A 55 3.25 -11.14 3.25
CA LEU A 55 3.93 -12.05 2.32
C LEU A 55 5.43 -12.16 2.61
N ILE A 56 6.10 -11.03 2.84
CA ILE A 56 7.53 -10.98 3.21
C ILE A 56 7.76 -11.76 4.51
N ARG A 57 6.89 -11.55 5.52
CA ARG A 57 7.00 -12.21 6.84
C ARG A 57 6.72 -13.71 6.80
N ASN A 58 5.78 -14.15 5.93
CA ASN A 58 5.45 -15.56 5.78
C ASN A 58 6.41 -16.33 4.88
N THR A 59 7.22 -15.63 4.07
CA THR A 59 8.41 -16.24 3.46
C THR A 59 9.52 -16.40 4.49
N LYS A 60 9.37 -17.37 5.39
CA LYS A 60 10.54 -18.02 5.99
C LYS A 60 11.36 -18.59 4.84
N ASP A 61 12.64 -18.25 4.76
CA ASP A 61 13.60 -18.91 3.90
C ASP A 61 13.43 -20.42 4.09
N LYS A 62 12.81 -21.09 3.12
CA LYS A 62 12.90 -22.54 3.04
C LYS A 62 14.34 -22.80 2.62
N PRO A 63 15.19 -23.43 3.46
CA PRO A 63 16.45 -23.95 2.96
C PRO A 63 16.09 -24.96 1.86
N SER A 64 16.50 -24.64 0.63
CA SER A 64 16.63 -25.63 -0.44
C SER A 64 17.77 -26.57 -0.10
#